data_AF-A0A075R3M2-F1
#
_entry.id   AF-A0A075R3M2-F1
#
_cell.length_a   1.000
_cell.length_b   1.000
_cell.length_c   1.000
_cell.angle_alpha   90.00
_cell.angle_beta   90.00
_cell.angle_gamma   90.00
#
_symmetry.space_group_name_H-M   'P 1'
#
loop_
_entity.id
_entity.type
_entity.pdbx_description
1 polymer ?
#
loop_
_entity_poly.entity_id
_entity_poly.type
_entity_poly.pdbx_seq_one_letter_code
_entity_poly.pdbx_strand_id
1 'polypeptide(L)'
;MFRINYQLALSESEISSLTHEELIEEYGDDFLGLILFSFNEQEYGYYSEDATIHEFNFFEEWIISWFQMLNEALIMLKKEGYAAIKTIEEPDNWIVIKNRNENVLIDFVLATDRVPKEFVTPVPLCSIYDTGWENEIINKAQFLSELKTKTGDFIQKIERLNNNLAKSSVNFQRLKETYLLAHF
;
A
#
# COMPACT_ATOMS: atom_id res chain seq x y z
N MET A 1 -16.41 4.43 3.10
CA MET A 1 -15.89 3.18 3.66
C MET A 1 -14.47 3.00 3.15
N PHE A 2 -13.50 2.61 3.99
CA PHE A 2 -12.15 2.27 3.49
C PHE A 2 -12.17 0.96 2.69
N ARG A 3 -11.59 0.93 1.48
CA ARG A 3 -11.47 -0.27 0.65
C ARG A 3 -10.15 -0.27 -0.11
N ILE A 4 -9.60 -1.45 -0.33
CA ILE A 4 -8.42 -1.65 -1.19
C ILE A 4 -8.83 -2.59 -2.34
N ASN A 5 -8.74 -2.07 -3.57
CA ASN A 5 -8.85 -2.87 -4.78
C ASN A 5 -7.50 -2.88 -5.49
N TYR A 6 -7.11 -4.04 -6.00
CA TYR A 6 -5.88 -4.17 -6.76
C TYR A 6 -6.02 -5.22 -7.85
N GLN A 7 -5.21 -5.08 -8.89
CA GLN A 7 -5.07 -6.04 -9.97
C GLN A 7 -3.60 -6.13 -10.37
N LEU A 8 -3.08 -7.34 -10.53
CA LEU A 8 -1.70 -7.55 -10.98
C LEU A 8 -1.65 -7.46 -12.51
N ALA A 9 -0.55 -6.92 -13.05
CA ALA A 9 -0.29 -6.92 -14.49
C ALA A 9 -0.11 -8.35 -15.02
N LEU A 10 0.51 -9.22 -14.22
CA LEU A 10 0.71 -10.62 -14.55
C LEU A 10 -0.53 -11.48 -14.22
N SER A 11 -0.85 -12.39 -15.13
CA SER A 11 -1.83 -13.45 -14.92
C SER A 11 -1.36 -14.47 -13.88
N GLU A 12 -2.29 -15.26 -13.34
CA GLU A 12 -1.95 -16.33 -12.40
C GLU A 12 -1.00 -17.38 -13.00
N SER A 13 -1.15 -17.68 -14.30
CA SER A 13 -0.23 -18.59 -15.01
C SER A 13 1.18 -18.03 -15.11
N GLU A 14 1.33 -16.74 -15.44
CA GLU A 14 2.64 -16.09 -15.54
C GLU A 14 3.32 -16.08 -14.17
N ILE A 15 2.60 -15.69 -13.11
CA ILE A 15 3.12 -15.72 -11.73
C ILE A 15 3.57 -17.13 -11.34
N SER A 16 2.82 -18.17 -11.73
CA SER A 16 3.15 -19.56 -11.38
C SER A 16 4.45 -20.07 -12.01
N SER A 17 4.83 -19.53 -13.17
CA SER A 17 6.07 -19.88 -13.88
C SER A 17 7.22 -18.91 -13.63
N LEU A 18 6.93 -17.72 -13.08
CA LEU A 18 7.90 -16.65 -12.87
C LEU A 18 9.04 -17.08 -11.95
N THR A 19 10.27 -16.89 -12.38
CA THR A 19 11.44 -17.10 -11.53
C THR A 19 11.74 -15.85 -10.70
N HIS A 20 12.49 -16.02 -9.61
CA HIS A 20 12.93 -14.88 -8.81
C HIS A 20 13.90 -13.96 -9.58
N GLU A 21 14.71 -14.52 -10.47
CA GLU A 21 15.63 -13.74 -11.32
C GLU A 21 14.86 -12.83 -12.28
N GLU A 22 13.85 -13.37 -12.97
CA GLU A 22 12.94 -12.57 -13.83
C GLU A 22 12.20 -11.50 -13.01
N LEU A 23 11.73 -11.83 -11.79
CA LEU A 23 11.08 -10.84 -10.91
C LEU A 23 12.01 -9.66 -10.59
N ILE A 24 13.29 -9.92 -10.32
CA ILE A 24 14.26 -8.85 -10.04
C ILE A 24 14.55 -8.05 -11.31
N GLU A 25 14.88 -8.72 -12.41
CA GLU A 25 15.37 -8.07 -13.63
C GLU A 25 14.31 -7.23 -14.33
N GLU A 26 13.06 -7.71 -14.35
CA GLU A 26 11.96 -7.04 -15.05
C GLU A 26 11.14 -6.15 -14.13
N TYR A 27 11.02 -6.48 -12.84
CA TYR A 27 10.06 -5.83 -11.93
C TYR A 27 10.67 -5.31 -10.63
N GLY A 28 11.99 -5.39 -10.44
CA GLY A 28 12.67 -4.81 -9.27
C GLY A 28 12.35 -5.52 -7.95
N ASP A 29 12.04 -6.82 -7.99
CA ASP A 29 11.57 -7.60 -6.84
C ASP A 29 10.18 -7.14 -6.32
N ASP A 30 9.33 -6.59 -7.18
CA ASP A 30 7.94 -6.24 -6.88
C ASP A 30 6.97 -6.81 -7.93
N PHE A 31 5.68 -6.88 -7.62
CA PHE A 31 4.64 -7.12 -8.62
C PHE A 31 4.05 -5.80 -9.07
N LEU A 32 4.11 -5.56 -10.36
CA LEU A 32 3.45 -4.41 -10.97
C LEU A 32 1.94 -4.65 -11.09
N GLY A 33 1.16 -3.59 -10.90
CA GLY A 33 -0.29 -3.68 -10.97
C GLY A 33 -1.00 -2.34 -10.86
N LEU A 34 -2.33 -2.40 -10.82
CA LEU A 34 -3.20 -1.28 -10.50
C LEU A 34 -3.63 -1.39 -9.04
N ILE A 35 -3.70 -0.28 -8.32
CA ILE A 35 -4.20 -0.23 -6.95
C ILE A 35 -5.01 1.03 -6.69
N LEU A 36 -6.14 0.86 -6.01
CA LEU A 36 -7.06 1.94 -5.62
C LEU A 36 -7.37 1.83 -4.12
N PHE A 37 -7.12 2.92 -3.41
CA PHE A 37 -7.59 3.13 -2.05
C PHE A 37 -8.80 4.04 -2.06
N SER A 38 -9.96 3.53 -1.67
CA SER A 38 -11.16 4.34 -1.49
C SER A 38 -11.30 4.70 -0.01
N PHE A 39 -11.46 5.98 0.30
CA PHE A 39 -11.74 6.54 1.62
C PHE A 39 -13.09 7.25 1.59
N ASN A 40 -14.18 6.52 1.77
CA ASN A 40 -15.54 7.08 1.55
C ASN A 40 -15.76 7.45 0.10
N GLU A 41 -15.89 8.74 -0.20
CA GLU A 41 -16.07 9.28 -1.54
C GLU A 41 -14.73 9.74 -2.15
N GLN A 42 -13.66 9.76 -1.35
CA GLN A 42 -12.32 10.11 -1.80
C GLN A 42 -11.57 8.87 -2.28
N GLU A 43 -10.68 9.05 -3.24
CA GLU A 43 -9.92 7.96 -3.84
C GLU A 43 -8.46 8.36 -4.06
N TYR A 44 -7.56 7.38 -3.96
CA TYR A 44 -6.16 7.49 -4.36
C TYR A 44 -5.79 6.27 -5.20
N GLY A 45 -5.12 6.50 -6.33
CA GLY A 45 -4.72 5.47 -7.28
C GLY A 45 -5.80 5.18 -8.33
N TYR A 46 -5.68 4.04 -8.99
CA TYR A 46 -6.55 3.66 -10.10
C TYR A 46 -6.83 2.15 -10.09
N TYR A 47 -8.05 1.77 -10.44
CA TYR A 47 -8.47 0.39 -10.62
C TYR A 47 -9.64 0.32 -11.60
N SER A 48 -9.64 -0.70 -12.47
CA SER A 48 -10.76 -1.01 -13.35
C SER A 48 -10.84 -2.52 -13.55
N GLU A 49 -12.03 -3.11 -13.40
CA GLU A 49 -12.23 -4.54 -13.69
C GLU A 49 -11.95 -4.87 -15.16
N ASP A 50 -12.17 -3.90 -16.04
CA ASP A 50 -11.96 -4.00 -17.50
C ASP A 50 -10.65 -3.32 -17.93
N ALA A 51 -9.67 -3.19 -17.03
CA ALA A 51 -8.37 -2.60 -17.34
C ALA A 51 -7.72 -3.28 -18.54
N THR A 52 -7.27 -2.47 -19.48
CA THR A 52 -6.50 -2.88 -20.65
C THR A 52 -5.03 -2.54 -20.44
N ILE A 53 -4.20 -2.91 -21.42
CA ILE A 53 -2.78 -2.51 -21.44
C ILE A 53 -2.60 -0.98 -21.37
N HIS A 54 -3.59 -0.20 -21.81
CA HIS A 54 -3.52 1.25 -21.69
C HIS A 54 -3.47 1.68 -20.23
N GLU A 55 -4.38 1.20 -19.39
CA GLU A 55 -4.43 1.54 -17.97
C GLU A 55 -3.14 1.13 -17.25
N PHE A 56 -2.65 -0.09 -17.50
CA PHE A 56 -1.37 -0.53 -16.94
C PHE A 56 -0.20 0.34 -17.38
N ASN A 57 -0.18 0.88 -18.60
CA ASN A 57 0.92 1.77 -19.01
C ASN A 57 0.93 3.14 -18.32
N PHE A 58 -0.18 3.57 -17.72
CA PHE A 58 -0.32 4.92 -17.14
C PHE A 58 -0.42 4.94 -15.62
N PHE A 59 -0.90 3.85 -15.01
CA PHE A 59 -1.22 3.79 -13.58
C PHE A 59 -0.59 2.59 -12.89
N GLU A 60 0.49 2.06 -13.44
CA GLU A 60 1.24 0.96 -12.85
C GLU A 60 1.86 1.36 -11.52
N GLU A 61 1.72 0.48 -10.53
CA GLU A 61 2.13 0.71 -9.15
C GLU A 61 2.84 -0.53 -8.61
N TRP A 62 3.66 -0.34 -7.59
CA TRP A 62 4.40 -1.40 -6.90
C TRP A 62 3.56 -2.02 -5.78
N ILE A 63 2.94 -3.17 -6.06
CA ILE A 63 1.88 -3.75 -5.22
C ILE A 63 2.43 -4.27 -3.89
N ILE A 64 3.59 -4.95 -3.87
CA ILE A 64 4.23 -5.40 -2.63
C ILE A 64 4.59 -4.18 -1.78
N SER A 65 5.21 -3.17 -2.40
CA SER A 65 5.60 -1.93 -1.72
C SER A 65 4.41 -1.21 -1.08
N TRP A 66 3.29 -1.06 -1.78
CA TRP A 66 2.08 -0.47 -1.20
C TRP A 66 1.53 -1.23 0.00
N PHE A 67 1.41 -2.56 -0.11
CA PHE A 67 0.98 -3.36 1.03
C PHE A 67 1.97 -3.26 2.19
N GLN A 68 3.27 -3.24 1.92
CA GLN A 68 4.28 -3.09 2.97
C GLN A 68 4.14 -1.74 3.68
N MET A 69 4.07 -0.64 2.93
CA MET A 69 3.93 0.72 3.47
C MET A 69 2.65 0.89 4.31
N LEU A 70 1.54 0.29 3.88
CA LEU A 70 0.29 0.32 4.66
C LEU A 70 0.42 -0.45 6.00
N ASN A 71 1.10 -1.59 6.00
CA ASN A 71 1.32 -2.37 7.22
C ASN A 71 2.33 -1.67 8.16
N GLU A 72 3.38 -1.05 7.62
CA GLU A 72 4.31 -0.22 8.39
C GLU A 72 3.58 0.98 9.02
N ALA A 73 2.73 1.66 8.25
CA ALA A 73 1.91 2.76 8.75
C ALA A 73 0.96 2.30 9.86
N LEU A 74 0.39 1.09 9.76
CA LEU A 74 -0.42 0.54 10.83
C LEU A 74 0.38 0.29 12.11
N ILE A 75 1.60 -0.23 12.01
CA ILE A 75 2.50 -0.43 13.17
C ILE A 75 2.76 0.92 13.85
N MET A 76 3.13 1.95 13.07
CA MET A 76 3.38 3.30 13.57
C MET A 76 2.14 3.93 14.19
N LEU A 77 0.99 3.81 13.53
CA LEU A 77 -0.29 4.32 14.01
C LEU A 77 -0.70 3.71 15.36
N LYS A 78 -0.46 2.41 15.56
CA LYS A 78 -0.74 1.73 16.83
C LYS A 78 0.15 2.24 17.97
N LYS A 79 1.42 2.50 17.67
CA LYS A 79 2.43 2.87 18.67
C LYS A 79 2.40 4.36 19.00
N GLU A 80 2.32 5.21 17.98
CA GLU A 80 2.52 6.67 18.08
C GLU A 80 1.22 7.44 17.87
N GLY A 81 0.13 6.79 17.43
CA GLY A 81 -1.14 7.44 17.13
C GLY A 81 -1.16 8.22 15.81
N TYR A 82 -0.06 8.16 15.05
CA TYR A 82 0.14 8.87 13.79
C TYR A 82 0.99 8.04 12.83
N ALA A 83 0.67 8.09 11.55
CA ALA A 83 1.53 7.64 10.47
C ALA A 83 1.29 8.51 9.23
N ALA A 84 2.32 8.77 8.45
CA ALA A 84 2.20 9.38 7.14
C ALA A 84 2.94 8.53 6.11
N ILE A 85 2.30 8.27 4.98
CA ILE A 85 2.82 7.48 3.87
C ILE A 85 3.09 8.44 2.72
N LYS A 86 4.33 8.50 2.23
CA LYS A 86 4.67 9.22 1.01
C LYS A 86 4.19 8.40 -0.19
N THR A 87 3.50 9.05 -1.13
CA THR A 87 3.08 8.36 -2.36
C THR A 87 4.27 8.05 -3.26
N ILE A 88 4.22 6.93 -3.99
CA ILE A 88 5.32 6.47 -4.84
C ILE A 88 5.52 7.42 -6.04
N GLU A 89 4.44 7.86 -6.66
CA GLU A 89 4.44 8.65 -7.90
C GLU A 89 4.86 10.12 -7.71
N GLU A 90 4.42 10.75 -6.61
CA GLU A 90 4.64 12.17 -6.37
C GLU A 90 5.36 12.39 -5.03
N PRO A 91 6.59 12.95 -5.03
CA PRO A 91 7.44 13.00 -3.84
C PRO A 91 6.90 13.90 -2.72
N ASP A 92 6.00 14.82 -3.06
CA ASP A 92 5.41 15.79 -2.14
C ASP A 92 4.02 15.37 -1.62
N ASN A 93 3.44 14.29 -2.16
CA ASN A 93 2.12 13.81 -1.78
C ASN A 93 2.20 12.81 -0.62
N TRP A 94 1.30 12.98 0.35
CA TRP A 94 1.25 12.16 1.55
C TRP A 94 -0.16 11.75 1.90
N ILE A 95 -0.33 10.49 2.27
CA ILE A 95 -1.52 9.97 2.96
C ILE A 95 -1.22 9.99 4.46
N VAL A 96 -1.90 10.86 5.19
CA VAL A 96 -1.73 11.01 6.65
C VAL A 96 -2.84 10.26 7.37
N ILE A 97 -2.46 9.45 8.34
CA ILE A 97 -3.36 8.59 9.12
C ILE A 97 -3.22 8.95 10.59
N LYS A 98 -4.30 9.41 11.22
CA LYS A 98 -4.31 9.84 12.62
C LYS A 98 -5.32 9.02 13.41
N ASN A 99 -4.89 8.55 14.58
CA ASN A 99 -5.73 7.76 15.45
C ASN A 99 -6.73 8.66 16.21
N ARG A 100 -8.03 8.33 16.18
CA ARG A 100 -9.06 9.09 16.91
C ARG A 100 -10.17 8.19 17.46
N ASN A 101 -10.06 7.80 18.73
CA ASN A 101 -11.04 6.97 19.44
C ASN A 101 -11.37 5.68 18.67
N GLU A 102 -12.60 5.52 18.18
CA GLU A 102 -13.06 4.36 17.40
C GLU A 102 -12.83 4.52 15.90
N ASN A 103 -12.22 5.63 15.48
CA ASN A 103 -11.99 5.99 14.08
C ASN A 103 -10.49 6.23 13.81
N VAL A 104 -10.17 6.30 12.53
CA VAL A 104 -8.96 6.93 12.00
C VAL A 104 -9.39 8.12 11.15
N LEU A 105 -8.60 9.18 11.19
CA LEU A 105 -8.74 10.32 10.28
C LEU A 105 -7.71 10.16 9.18
N ILE A 106 -8.14 10.33 7.94
CA ILE A 106 -7.28 10.29 6.77
C ILE A 106 -7.24 11.68 6.13
N ASP A 107 -6.04 12.15 5.83
CA ASP A 107 -5.83 13.33 4.99
C ASP A 107 -4.96 12.96 3.79
N PHE A 108 -5.17 13.66 2.69
CA PHE A 108 -4.27 13.70 1.54
C PHE A 108 -3.68 15.09 1.43
N VAL A 109 -2.38 15.20 1.64
CA VAL A 109 -1.70 16.49 1.78
C VAL A 109 -0.47 16.59 0.90
N LEU A 110 -0.20 17.81 0.47
CA LEU A 110 1.03 18.21 -0.20
C LEU A 110 1.96 18.84 0.84
N ALA A 111 3.13 18.23 1.05
CA ALA A 111 4.10 18.67 2.04
C ALA A 111 5.54 18.62 1.50
N THR A 112 6.34 19.64 1.82
CA THR A 112 7.73 19.70 1.33
C THR A 112 8.67 18.88 2.20
N ASP A 113 9.61 18.22 1.54
CA ASP A 113 10.64 17.31 2.09
C ASP A 113 11.68 17.95 3.01
N ARG A 114 11.26 18.52 4.15
CA ARG A 114 12.20 18.80 5.25
C ARG A 114 12.38 17.61 6.21
N VAL A 115 11.53 16.58 6.16
CA VAL A 115 11.58 15.33 6.95
C VAL A 115 10.75 14.24 6.22
N PRO A 116 11.07 12.92 6.24
CA PRO A 116 12.33 12.18 6.25
C PRO A 116 12.61 11.48 4.87
N LYS A 117 13.77 10.80 4.71
CA LYS A 117 14.07 9.95 3.53
C LYS A 117 13.22 8.68 3.41
N GLU A 118 12.31 8.48 4.37
CA GLU A 118 11.55 7.24 4.56
C GLU A 118 10.19 7.36 3.89
N PHE A 119 9.69 6.25 3.33
CA PHE A 119 8.37 6.21 2.68
C PHE A 119 7.21 6.22 3.68
N VAL A 120 7.46 5.85 4.93
CA VAL A 120 6.47 5.90 6.01
C VAL A 120 7.11 6.52 7.24
N THR A 121 6.41 7.46 7.89
CA THR A 121 6.94 8.14 9.08
C THR A 121 5.89 8.28 10.19
N PRO A 122 6.27 8.12 11.47
CA PRO A 122 5.41 8.46 12.60
C PRO A 122 5.48 9.95 12.96
N VAL A 123 6.33 10.73 12.29
CA VAL A 123 6.58 12.13 12.63
C VAL A 123 5.54 13.02 11.92
N PRO A 124 4.81 13.88 12.65
CA PRO A 124 3.92 14.85 12.02
C PRO A 124 4.62 15.74 10.99
N LEU A 125 3.98 15.95 9.85
CA LEU A 125 4.53 16.77 8.77
C LEU A 125 4.53 18.25 9.18
N CYS A 126 5.68 18.91 9.07
CA CYS A 126 5.87 20.29 9.55
C CYS A 126 5.59 21.40 8.51
N SER A 127 5.42 21.05 7.23
CA SER A 127 5.32 22.03 6.13
C SER A 127 4.32 21.58 5.08
N ILE A 128 3.09 21.31 5.53
CA ILE A 128 1.92 21.10 4.67
C ILE A 128 1.58 22.44 4.03
N TYR A 129 1.57 22.50 2.70
CA TYR A 129 1.33 23.72 1.94
C TYR A 129 0.04 23.67 1.12
N ASP A 130 -0.50 22.48 0.86
CA ASP A 130 -1.83 22.29 0.29
C ASP A 130 -2.45 20.97 0.77
N THR A 131 -3.77 20.87 0.66
CA THR A 131 -4.57 19.73 1.14
C THR A 131 -5.54 19.34 0.05
N GLY A 132 -5.38 18.15 -0.53
CA GLY A 132 -6.34 17.64 -1.51
C GLY A 132 -7.69 17.35 -0.83
N TRP A 133 -7.65 16.64 0.29
CA TRP A 133 -8.80 16.41 1.16
C TRP A 133 -8.35 16.08 2.59
N GLU A 134 -9.16 16.41 3.60
CA GLU A 134 -8.80 16.26 5.01
C GLU A 134 -9.95 15.69 5.85
N ASN A 135 -9.56 15.05 6.95
CA ASN A 135 -10.43 14.56 8.01
C ASN A 135 -11.46 13.55 7.52
N GLU A 136 -11.13 12.74 6.51
CA GLU A 136 -11.96 11.61 6.12
C GLU A 136 -12.04 10.63 7.29
N ILE A 137 -13.25 10.45 7.80
CA ILE A 137 -13.50 9.64 8.99
C ILE A 137 -13.75 8.20 8.55
N ILE A 138 -12.87 7.30 8.97
CA ILE A 138 -13.01 5.87 8.73
C ILE A 138 -13.13 5.14 10.06
N ASN A 139 -14.07 4.21 10.15
CA ASN A 139 -14.17 3.35 11.33
C ASN A 139 -12.90 2.50 11.46
N LYS A 140 -12.29 2.51 12.65
CA LYS A 140 -10.99 1.85 12.88
C LYS A 140 -11.08 0.34 12.72
N ALA A 141 -12.12 -0.31 13.24
CA ALA A 141 -12.25 -1.76 13.12
C ALA A 141 -12.35 -2.17 11.63
N GLN A 142 -13.07 -1.37 10.85
CA GLN A 142 -13.22 -1.57 9.42
C GLN A 142 -11.91 -1.31 8.66
N PHE A 143 -11.17 -0.25 9.00
CA PHE A 143 -9.83 0.02 8.45
C PHE A 143 -8.86 -1.16 8.69
N LEU A 144 -8.79 -1.63 9.95
CA LEU A 144 -7.93 -2.74 10.35
C LEU A 144 -8.31 -4.05 9.65
N SER A 145 -9.61 -4.32 9.54
CA SER A 145 -10.12 -5.55 8.93
C SER A 145 -9.82 -5.59 7.44
N GLU A 146 -10.05 -4.49 6.72
CA GLU A 146 -9.77 -4.39 5.28
C GLU A 146 -8.29 -4.59 5.00
N LEU A 147 -7.41 -3.85 5.70
CA LEU A 147 -5.96 -3.96 5.50
C LEU A 147 -5.46 -5.37 5.81
N LYS A 148 -5.93 -5.97 6.91
CA LYS A 148 -5.57 -7.35 7.29
C LYS A 148 -5.99 -8.35 6.22
N THR A 149 -7.23 -8.25 5.77
CA THR A 149 -7.82 -9.20 4.82
C THR A 149 -7.11 -9.09 3.48
N LYS A 150 -6.99 -7.88 2.92
CA LYS A 150 -6.41 -7.67 1.59
C LYS A 150 -4.93 -8.01 1.52
N THR A 151 -4.15 -7.65 2.55
CA THR A 151 -2.74 -8.06 2.63
C THR A 151 -2.62 -9.58 2.78
N GLY A 152 -3.41 -10.18 3.67
CA GLY A 152 -3.38 -11.63 3.91
C GLY A 152 -3.79 -12.45 2.68
N ASP A 153 -4.81 -12.00 1.95
CA ASP A 153 -5.29 -12.62 0.72
C ASP A 153 -4.23 -12.53 -0.39
N PHE A 154 -3.56 -11.38 -0.53
CA PHE A 154 -2.46 -11.22 -1.47
C PHE A 154 -1.30 -12.16 -1.15
N ILE A 155 -0.86 -12.22 0.11
CA ILE A 155 0.23 -13.12 0.54
C ILE A 155 -0.14 -14.57 0.21
N GLN A 156 -1.34 -15.01 0.61
CA GLN A 156 -1.80 -16.39 0.36
C GLN A 156 -1.90 -16.69 -1.13
N LYS A 157 -2.35 -15.74 -1.95
CA LYS A 157 -2.44 -15.89 -3.40
C LYS A 157 -1.06 -16.15 -4.00
N ILE A 158 -0.07 -15.32 -3.69
CA ILE A 158 1.30 -15.49 -4.24
C ILE A 158 1.94 -16.79 -3.74
N GLU A 159 1.81 -17.13 -2.45
CA GLU A 159 2.34 -18.39 -1.92
C GLU A 159 1.71 -19.62 -2.58
N ARG A 160 0.41 -19.56 -2.88
CA ARG A 160 -0.32 -20.63 -3.60
C ARG A 160 0.15 -20.76 -5.05
N LEU A 161 0.33 -19.63 -5.75
CA LEU A 161 0.71 -19.63 -7.15
C LEU A 161 2.18 -20.00 -7.34
N ASN A 162 3.06 -19.47 -6.50
CA ASN A 162 4.50 -19.65 -6.62
C ASN A 162 5.22 -19.57 -5.26
N ASN A 163 5.17 -20.65 -4.50
CA ASN A 163 5.81 -20.76 -3.19
C ASN A 163 7.33 -20.60 -3.24
N ASN A 164 7.98 -20.93 -4.37
CA ASN A 164 9.43 -20.76 -4.51
C ASN A 164 9.78 -19.29 -4.62
N LEU A 165 9.12 -18.55 -5.52
CA LEU A 165 9.27 -17.11 -5.63
C LEU A 165 8.92 -16.41 -4.32
N ALA A 166 7.82 -16.79 -3.68
CA ALA A 166 7.42 -16.24 -2.38
C ALA A 166 8.56 -16.34 -1.34
N LYS A 167 9.30 -17.46 -1.30
CA LYS A 167 10.43 -17.66 -0.38
C LYS A 167 11.71 -16.94 -0.79
N SER A 168 11.90 -16.72 -2.09
CA SER A 168 13.14 -16.15 -2.63
C SER A 168 13.12 -14.63 -2.71
N SER A 169 11.96 -14.02 -2.99
CA SER A 169 11.76 -12.57 -3.05
C SER A 169 11.99 -11.92 -1.69
N VAL A 170 12.88 -10.93 -1.65
CA VAL A 170 13.25 -10.22 -0.42
C VAL A 170 12.10 -9.30 0.00
N ASN A 171 11.52 -8.56 -0.93
CA ASN A 171 10.39 -7.67 -0.66
C ASN A 171 9.16 -8.45 -0.21
N PHE A 172 8.90 -9.62 -0.81
CA PHE A 172 7.78 -10.45 -0.37
C PHE A 172 7.98 -11.00 1.05
N GLN A 173 9.20 -11.41 1.42
CA GLN A 173 9.49 -11.81 2.79
C GLN A 173 9.33 -10.65 3.77
N ARG A 174 9.81 -9.44 3.43
CA ARG A 174 9.61 -8.23 4.24
C ARG A 174 8.13 -7.91 4.43
N LEU A 175 7.32 -7.99 3.38
CA LEU A 175 5.88 -7.82 3.48
C LEU A 175 5.27 -8.80 4.49
N LYS A 176 5.64 -10.07 4.44
CA LYS A 176 5.15 -11.08 5.40
C LYS A 176 5.53 -10.75 6.84
N GLU A 177 6.78 -10.37 7.08
CA GLU A 177 7.26 -9.97 8.41
C GLU A 177 6.48 -8.76 8.93
N THR A 178 6.35 -7.71 8.12
CA THR A 178 5.59 -6.50 8.46
C THR A 178 4.11 -6.81 8.69
N TYR A 179 3.49 -7.65 7.86
CA TYR A 179 2.09 -8.09 8.04
C TYR A 179 1.88 -8.80 9.38
N LEU A 180 2.80 -9.68 9.77
CA LEU A 180 2.73 -10.36 11.06
C LEU A 180 2.80 -9.36 12.22
N LEU A 181 3.80 -8.47 12.21
CA LEU A 181 3.96 -7.42 13.22
C LEU A 181 2.77 -6.45 13.28
N ALA A 182 2.16 -6.16 12.13
CA ALA A 182 1.04 -5.24 12.04
C ALA A 182 -0.25 -5.85 12.57
N HIS A 183 -0.42 -7.18 12.60
CA HIS A 183 -1.73 -7.81 12.83
C HIS A 183 -1.80 -8.88 13.92
N PHE A 184 -0.66 -9.30 14.50
CA PHE A 184 -0.56 -10.33 15.54
C PHE A 184 0.41 -9.92 16.65
#